data_AF-A0A1H7TEW5-F1
#
_entry.id   AF-A0A1H7TEW5-F1
#
_cell.length_a   1.000
_cell.length_b   1.000
_cell.length_c   1.000
_cell.angle_alpha   90.00
_cell.angle_beta   90.00
_cell.angle_gamma   90.00
#
_symmetry.space_group_name_H-M   'P 1'
#
loop_
_entity.id
_entity.type
_entity.pdbx_description
1 polymer ?
#
loop_
_entity_poly.entity_id
_entity_poly.type
_entity_poly.pdbx_seq_one_letter_code
_entity_poly.pdbx_strand_id
1 'polypeptide(L)'
;MKKFNLIALLIWLSTHGTLWAAQGNETIDKIPNNNQETAKMDNTNNPILVIAEKLKENKIFPSDFSPENIQDEYSLMKAIREHTKNTQVKFYDEDIGTENDADEDYVAIMRMFSKASGGTIIYEIIDSSTIKDNVKIKFKHNNKEYSWEFQQESDSLSEEFLYLVMEHSKECEAGEFINLMDDDTIMIGFVPKEISSLLYQNEFIY
;
A
#
# COMPACT_ATOMS: atom_id res chain seq x y z
N MET A 1 -31.63 -13.79 20.06
CA MET A 1 -30.67 -14.92 19.87
C MET A 1 -29.72 -14.48 18.77
N LYS A 2 -28.39 -14.43 18.86
CA LYS A 2 -27.38 -15.05 19.73
C LYS A 2 -26.33 -13.99 20.10
N LYS A 3 -25.82 -14.08 21.32
CA LYS A 3 -24.64 -13.34 21.81
C LYS A 3 -23.39 -14.11 21.38
N PHE A 4 -22.35 -13.44 20.91
CA PHE A 4 -21.03 -14.03 20.76
C PHE A 4 -20.09 -13.41 21.80
N ASN A 5 -19.60 -14.29 22.67
CA ASN A 5 -18.59 -14.04 23.67
C ASN A 5 -17.23 -14.02 22.99
N LEU A 6 -16.42 -12.99 23.26
CA LEU A 6 -14.98 -13.00 23.02
C LEU A 6 -14.32 -12.98 24.41
N ILE A 7 -13.80 -14.13 24.85
CA ILE A 7 -13.01 -14.23 26.08
C ILE A 7 -11.54 -14.26 25.65
N ALA A 8 -10.82 -13.22 26.07
CA ALA A 8 -9.39 -13.06 25.89
C ALA A 8 -8.60 -14.09 26.73
N LEU A 9 -7.56 -14.65 26.12
CA LEU A 9 -6.58 -15.50 26.78
C LEU A 9 -5.31 -14.66 27.00
N LEU A 10 -5.07 -14.26 28.26
CA LEU A 10 -3.82 -13.60 28.69
C LEU A 10 -2.97 -14.63 29.44
N ILE A 11 -1.81 -14.94 28.87
CA ILE A 11 -0.77 -15.74 29.53
C ILE A 11 0.22 -14.80 30.21
N TRP A 12 0.48 -15.17 31.46
CA TRP A 12 1.26 -14.54 32.50
C TRP A 12 2.77 -14.73 32.26
N LEU A 13 3.58 -13.70 32.54
CA LEU A 13 4.97 -13.90 32.97
C LEU A 13 5.39 -12.81 33.95
N SER A 14 5.68 -13.30 35.14
CA SER A 14 6.21 -12.65 36.34
C SER A 14 7.64 -12.15 36.18
N THR A 15 8.00 -11.04 36.85
CA THR A 15 8.87 -11.04 38.05
C THR A 15 9.04 -9.60 38.57
N HIS A 16 8.50 -9.32 39.76
CA HIS A 16 8.83 -8.12 40.53
C HIS A 16 10.04 -8.43 41.42
N GLY A 17 11.19 -7.88 41.05
CA GLY A 17 12.36 -7.76 41.90
C GLY A 17 12.23 -6.56 42.85
N THR A 18 12.81 -6.71 44.02
CA THR A 18 12.53 -6.01 45.28
C THR A 18 13.19 -4.64 45.49
N LEU A 19 12.53 -3.87 46.37
CA LEU A 19 13.04 -2.93 47.39
C LEU A 19 13.71 -1.60 46.99
N TRP A 20 13.09 -0.52 47.47
CA TRP A 20 13.67 0.80 47.68
C TRP A 20 14.41 0.89 49.02
N ALA A 21 15.44 1.76 49.00
CA ALA A 21 15.99 2.59 50.08
C ALA A 21 16.89 1.95 51.16
N ALA A 22 18.20 2.24 51.04
CA ALA A 22 19.04 2.59 52.17
C ALA A 22 20.16 3.57 51.74
N GLN A 23 20.50 4.46 52.67
CA GLN A 23 21.33 5.67 52.59
C GLN A 23 22.73 5.52 51.99
N GLY A 24 23.28 6.65 51.52
CA GLY A 24 24.68 6.99 51.83
C GLY A 24 25.47 7.74 50.76
N ASN A 25 25.82 8.98 51.10
CA ASN A 25 27.04 9.73 50.76
C ASN A 25 27.31 10.23 49.33
N GLU A 26 27.45 11.56 49.30
CA GLU A 26 28.14 12.39 48.34
C GLU A 26 29.52 11.83 47.93
N THR A 27 29.83 11.90 46.64
CA THR A 27 31.16 12.33 46.17
C THR A 27 31.05 12.82 44.73
N ILE A 28 31.60 14.01 44.53
CA ILE A 28 31.76 14.74 43.27
C ILE A 28 32.75 13.98 42.39
N ASP A 29 32.46 13.74 41.10
CA ASP A 29 33.37 14.11 40.00
C ASP A 29 32.95 13.57 38.62
N LYS A 30 33.23 14.43 37.62
CA LYS A 30 33.32 14.20 36.17
C LYS A 30 32.01 14.13 35.38
N ILE A 31 31.74 15.26 34.71
CA ILE A 31 30.97 15.34 33.46
C ILE A 31 31.69 14.44 32.43
N PRO A 32 31.10 13.32 31.97
CA PRO A 32 31.63 12.62 30.81
C PRO A 32 31.23 13.41 29.58
N ASN A 33 32.23 13.70 28.76
CA ASN A 33 32.10 14.21 27.41
C ASN A 33 31.19 13.25 26.62
N ASN A 34 29.94 13.65 26.37
CA ASN A 34 29.04 12.96 25.44
C ASN A 34 29.59 13.15 24.03
N ASN A 35 30.62 12.38 23.68
CA ASN A 35 30.73 11.91 22.32
C ASN A 35 29.41 11.17 22.07
N GLN A 36 28.54 11.78 21.26
CA GLN A 36 27.45 11.09 20.61
C GLN A 36 28.09 9.96 19.79
N GLU A 37 28.26 8.82 20.44
CA GLU A 37 28.29 7.55 19.78
C GLU A 37 26.92 7.46 19.13
N THR A 38 26.86 7.86 17.85
CA THR A 38 25.76 7.54 16.97
C THR A 38 25.61 6.04 17.06
N ALA A 39 24.64 5.59 17.84
CA ALA A 39 24.23 4.21 17.86
C ALA A 39 23.92 3.89 16.41
N LYS A 40 24.84 3.16 15.75
CA LYS A 40 24.54 2.49 14.50
C LYS A 40 23.39 1.57 14.88
N MET A 41 22.17 1.97 14.53
CA MET A 41 21.05 1.06 14.53
C MET A 41 21.53 -0.16 13.77
N ASP A 42 21.39 -1.32 14.40
CA ASP A 42 21.65 -2.59 13.76
C ASP A 42 20.72 -2.66 12.54
N ASN A 43 21.28 -2.38 11.35
CA ASN A 43 20.57 -2.17 10.08
C ASN A 43 19.81 -3.41 9.59
N THR A 44 19.86 -4.51 10.34
CA THR A 44 19.18 -5.77 10.04
C THR A 44 17.67 -5.75 10.29
N ASN A 45 17.14 -4.74 11.01
CA ASN A 45 15.71 -4.67 11.38
C ASN A 45 14.98 -3.39 10.94
N ASN A 46 15.56 -2.51 10.11
CA ASN A 46 14.84 -1.33 9.62
C ASN A 46 13.90 -1.74 8.46
N PRO A 47 12.56 -1.70 8.63
CA PRO A 47 11.62 -2.10 7.58
C PRO A 47 11.81 -1.35 6.26
N ILE A 48 12.16 -0.08 6.33
CA ILE A 48 12.38 0.77 5.15
C ILE A 48 13.55 0.24 4.33
N LEU A 49 14.67 -0.08 4.98
CA LEU A 49 15.84 -0.62 4.29
C LEU A 49 15.56 -1.99 3.69
N VAL A 50 14.86 -2.87 4.43
CA VAL A 50 14.47 -4.20 3.94
C VAL A 50 13.63 -4.08 2.67
N ILE A 51 12.62 -3.21 2.66
CA ILE A 51 11.75 -3.01 1.50
C ILE A 51 12.53 -2.37 0.35
N ALA A 52 13.37 -1.39 0.62
CA ALA A 52 14.17 -0.72 -0.40
C ALA A 52 15.17 -1.65 -1.08
N GLU A 53 15.83 -2.53 -0.32
CA GLU A 53 16.68 -3.59 -0.90
C GLU A 53 15.84 -4.56 -1.73
N LYS A 54 14.65 -4.93 -1.27
CA LYS A 54 13.76 -5.81 -2.04
C LYS A 54 13.29 -5.17 -3.35
N LEU A 55 12.98 -3.88 -3.34
CA LEU A 55 12.64 -3.10 -4.54
C LEU A 55 13.81 -3.07 -5.54
N LYS A 56 15.05 -3.01 -5.04
CA LYS A 56 16.27 -3.07 -5.85
C LYS A 56 16.50 -4.47 -6.45
N GLU A 57 16.29 -5.53 -5.68
CA GLU A 57 16.32 -6.92 -6.16
C GLU A 57 15.31 -7.15 -7.31
N ASN A 58 14.12 -6.54 -7.20
CA ASN A 58 13.07 -6.57 -8.23
C ASN A 58 13.33 -5.64 -9.41
N LYS A 59 14.46 -4.92 -9.44
CA LYS A 59 14.82 -3.95 -10.48
C LYS A 59 13.80 -2.81 -10.63
N ILE A 60 13.04 -2.52 -9.58
CA ILE A 60 12.21 -1.32 -9.50
C ILE A 60 13.14 -0.14 -9.21
N PHE A 61 13.95 -0.26 -8.16
CA PHE A 61 15.06 0.67 -7.95
C PHE A 61 16.26 0.29 -8.82
N PRO A 62 16.97 1.27 -9.40
CA PRO A 62 18.16 1.00 -10.18
C PRO A 62 19.28 0.45 -9.29
N SER A 63 20.23 -0.28 -9.88
CA SER A 63 21.29 -0.98 -9.14
C SER A 63 22.23 -0.05 -8.36
N ASP A 64 22.32 1.21 -8.74
CA ASP A 64 23.08 2.26 -8.07
C ASP A 64 22.25 3.08 -7.07
N PHE A 65 20.96 2.79 -6.92
CA PHE A 65 20.13 3.37 -5.86
C PHE A 65 20.70 2.98 -4.49
N SER A 66 20.72 3.96 -3.58
CA SER A 66 21.24 3.81 -2.22
C SER A 66 20.09 3.84 -1.21
N PRO A 67 19.60 2.67 -0.74
CA PRO A 67 18.55 2.57 0.28
C PRO A 67 18.80 3.38 1.55
N GLU A 68 20.07 3.57 1.93
CA GLU A 68 20.45 4.35 3.11
C GLU A 68 20.06 5.83 3.05
N ASN A 69 19.68 6.35 1.87
CA ASN A 69 19.19 7.72 1.73
C ASN A 69 17.69 7.87 2.03
N ILE A 70 16.94 6.77 2.24
CA ILE A 70 15.52 6.82 2.58
C ILE A 70 15.37 7.03 4.08
N GLN A 71 14.82 8.18 4.46
CA GLN A 71 14.77 8.64 5.86
C GLN A 71 13.54 8.11 6.62
N ASP A 72 12.42 7.97 5.92
CA ASP A 72 11.11 7.64 6.49
C ASP A 72 10.20 6.98 5.44
N GLU A 73 9.00 6.58 5.88
CA GLU A 73 7.95 5.99 5.05
C GLU A 73 7.55 6.90 3.87
N TYR A 74 7.42 8.21 4.12
CA TYR A 74 7.09 9.17 3.07
C TYR A 74 8.16 9.19 1.97
N SER A 75 9.43 9.18 2.36
CA SER A 75 10.57 9.09 1.44
C SER A 75 10.58 7.76 0.67
N LEU A 76 10.19 6.66 1.31
CA LEU A 76 10.06 5.35 0.66
C LEU A 76 8.96 5.36 -0.40
N MET A 77 7.75 5.83 -0.04
CA MET A 77 6.61 5.90 -0.97
C MET A 77 6.90 6.85 -2.13
N LYS A 78 7.55 7.98 -1.86
CA LYS A 78 8.04 8.89 -2.90
C LYS A 78 9.02 8.20 -3.84
N ALA A 79 9.99 7.45 -3.32
CA ALA A 79 10.94 6.71 -4.16
C ALA A 79 10.21 5.64 -5.00
N ILE A 80 9.25 4.91 -4.42
CA ILE A 80 8.41 3.95 -5.16
C ILE A 80 7.68 4.66 -6.31
N ARG A 81 7.02 5.80 -6.06
CA ARG A 81 6.37 6.61 -7.12
C ARG A 81 7.33 6.96 -8.25
N GLU A 82 8.51 7.48 -7.91
CA GLU A 82 9.48 7.94 -8.91
C GLU A 82 10.01 6.82 -9.80
N HIS A 83 10.06 5.59 -9.27
CA HIS A 83 10.62 4.42 -9.93
C HIS A 83 9.58 3.44 -10.49
N THR A 84 8.28 3.66 -10.26
CA THR A 84 7.17 2.84 -10.80
C THR A 84 6.34 3.56 -11.87
N LYS A 85 6.86 4.65 -12.45
CA LYS A 85 6.15 5.48 -13.46
C LYS A 85 5.55 4.71 -14.64
N ASN A 86 6.15 3.60 -15.04
CA ASN A 86 5.66 2.79 -16.16
C ASN A 86 4.57 1.78 -15.76
N THR A 87 4.38 1.57 -14.46
CA THR A 87 3.44 0.61 -13.88
C THR A 87 2.43 1.30 -12.97
N GLN A 88 2.21 2.60 -13.15
CA GLN A 88 1.23 3.37 -12.39
C GLN A 88 0.13 3.93 -13.29
N VAL A 89 -1.03 4.19 -12.67
CA VAL A 89 -2.13 4.94 -13.23
C VAL A 89 -2.34 6.18 -12.37
N LYS A 90 -2.45 7.36 -13.00
CA LYS A 90 -2.61 8.66 -12.34
C LYS A 90 -3.88 9.31 -12.86
N PHE A 91 -4.74 9.76 -11.96
CA PHE A 91 -5.99 10.45 -12.27
C PHE A 91 -6.01 11.82 -11.60
N TYR A 92 -6.54 12.81 -12.30
CA TYR A 92 -6.97 14.06 -11.70
C TYR A 92 -8.46 13.93 -11.35
N ASP A 93 -8.92 14.62 -10.30
CA ASP A 93 -10.26 14.44 -9.71
C ASP A 93 -11.45 14.71 -10.64
N GLU A 94 -11.22 15.25 -11.84
CA GLU A 94 -12.25 15.70 -12.78
C GLU A 94 -11.93 15.14 -14.18
N ASP A 95 -12.49 14.00 -14.57
CA ASP A 95 -12.30 13.44 -15.93
C ASP A 95 -13.23 12.25 -16.28
N ILE A 96 -14.26 11.94 -15.48
CA ILE A 96 -15.20 10.85 -15.77
C ILE A 96 -16.51 11.41 -16.33
N GLY A 97 -17.01 10.79 -17.40
CA GLY A 97 -18.30 11.08 -18.00
C GLY A 97 -19.46 10.94 -17.00
N THR A 98 -20.60 11.56 -17.33
CA THR A 98 -21.76 11.62 -16.44
C THR A 98 -22.97 10.91 -17.04
N GLU A 99 -23.84 10.38 -16.17
CA GLU A 99 -25.21 9.87 -16.39
C GLU A 99 -25.46 8.75 -17.44
N ASN A 100 -24.78 8.70 -18.59
CA ASN A 100 -25.13 7.76 -19.67
C ASN A 100 -23.95 7.06 -20.37
N ASP A 101 -22.72 7.50 -20.14
CA ASP A 101 -21.52 6.94 -20.78
C ASP A 101 -20.33 6.72 -19.82
N ALA A 102 -20.53 6.97 -18.51
CA ALA A 102 -19.50 6.78 -17.49
C ALA A 102 -18.87 5.38 -17.54
N ASP A 103 -19.65 4.35 -17.88
CA ASP A 103 -19.16 2.99 -18.01
C ASP A 103 -18.08 2.83 -19.10
N GLU A 104 -18.14 3.58 -20.20
CA GLU A 104 -17.10 3.54 -21.24
C GLU A 104 -15.75 4.04 -20.70
N ASP A 105 -15.76 5.09 -19.87
CA ASP A 105 -14.58 5.61 -19.20
C ASP A 105 -14.02 4.59 -18.22
N TYR A 106 -14.87 3.95 -17.41
CA TYR A 106 -14.43 2.88 -16.51
C TYR A 106 -13.82 1.70 -17.25
N VAL A 107 -14.36 1.33 -18.41
CA VAL A 107 -13.74 0.30 -19.26
C VAL A 107 -12.38 0.76 -19.80
N ALA A 108 -12.24 2.02 -20.20
CA ALA A 108 -10.94 2.59 -20.61
C ALA A 108 -9.93 2.56 -19.45
N ILE A 109 -10.37 2.89 -18.24
CA ILE A 109 -9.55 2.88 -17.03
C ILE A 109 -9.13 1.45 -16.65
N MET A 110 -10.04 0.47 -16.73
CA MET A 110 -9.68 -0.95 -16.55
C MET A 110 -8.57 -1.39 -17.52
N ARG A 111 -8.60 -0.90 -18.77
CA ARG A 111 -7.52 -1.17 -19.74
C ARG A 111 -6.21 -0.47 -19.35
N MET A 112 -6.26 0.73 -18.77
CA MET A 112 -5.08 1.43 -18.23
C MET A 112 -4.44 0.62 -17.08
N PHE A 113 -5.25 0.10 -16.16
CA PHE A 113 -4.79 -0.80 -15.11
C PHE A 113 -4.19 -2.09 -15.69
N SER A 114 -4.86 -2.71 -16.67
CA SER A 114 -4.32 -3.91 -17.32
C SER A 114 -2.93 -3.66 -17.93
N LYS A 115 -2.75 -2.52 -18.62
CA LYS A 115 -1.45 -2.09 -19.15
C LYS A 115 -0.42 -1.83 -18.03
N ALA A 116 -0.81 -1.15 -16.96
CA ALA A 116 0.07 -0.85 -15.82
C ALA A 116 0.58 -2.13 -15.12
N SER A 117 -0.23 -3.18 -15.09
CA SER A 117 0.18 -4.51 -14.58
C SER A 117 1.06 -5.32 -15.55
N GLY A 118 1.44 -4.75 -16.71
CA GLY A 118 2.13 -5.47 -17.77
C GLY A 118 1.30 -6.58 -18.42
N GLY A 119 -0.03 -6.52 -18.30
CA GLY A 119 -0.95 -7.55 -18.78
C GLY A 119 -1.06 -8.76 -17.85
N THR A 120 -0.60 -8.66 -16.59
CA THR A 120 -0.78 -9.77 -15.63
C THR A 120 -2.19 -9.81 -15.06
N ILE A 121 -2.85 -8.66 -15.00
CA ILE A 121 -4.28 -8.53 -14.77
C ILE A 121 -4.91 -8.12 -16.10
N ILE A 122 -5.73 -9.00 -16.68
CA ILE A 122 -6.47 -8.74 -17.93
C ILE A 122 -7.95 -8.87 -17.63
N TYR A 123 -8.69 -7.86 -18.06
CA TYR A 123 -10.15 -7.81 -18.02
C TYR A 123 -10.67 -8.16 -19.42
N GLU A 124 -11.16 -9.37 -19.60
CA GLU A 124 -11.61 -9.92 -20.88
C GLU A 124 -13.14 -9.87 -20.98
N ILE A 125 -13.68 -9.85 -22.21
CA ILE A 125 -15.13 -9.96 -22.46
C ILE A 125 -15.93 -8.98 -21.58
N ILE A 126 -15.57 -7.70 -21.66
CA ILE A 126 -16.18 -6.66 -20.83
C ILE A 126 -17.55 -6.27 -21.43
N ASP A 127 -18.58 -6.34 -20.60
CA ASP A 127 -19.94 -5.87 -20.86
C ASP A 127 -20.26 -4.83 -19.79
N SER A 128 -20.61 -3.62 -20.19
CA SER A 128 -20.79 -2.49 -19.30
C SER A 128 -22.07 -1.73 -19.60
N SER A 129 -22.64 -1.11 -18.58
CA SER A 129 -23.82 -0.25 -18.73
C SER A 129 -23.90 0.74 -17.59
N THR A 130 -24.26 1.98 -17.90
CA THR A 130 -24.67 2.99 -16.93
C THR A 130 -26.19 3.12 -16.92
N ILE A 131 -26.82 3.06 -15.73
CA ILE A 131 -28.25 3.35 -15.55
C ILE A 131 -28.38 4.42 -14.47
N LYS A 132 -28.63 5.68 -14.88
CA LYS A 132 -28.54 6.85 -14.00
C LYS A 132 -27.12 6.95 -13.42
N ASP A 133 -26.99 6.91 -12.11
CA ASP A 133 -25.72 7.03 -11.39
C ASP A 133 -25.14 5.67 -11.00
N ASN A 134 -25.63 4.56 -11.55
CA ASN A 134 -25.14 3.23 -11.24
C ASN A 134 -24.45 2.62 -12.46
N VAL A 135 -23.17 2.30 -12.30
CA VAL A 135 -22.34 1.64 -13.31
C VAL A 135 -22.27 0.16 -12.97
N LYS A 136 -22.60 -0.68 -13.96
CA LYS A 136 -22.44 -2.13 -13.88
C LYS A 136 -21.43 -2.59 -14.90
N ILE A 137 -20.43 -3.36 -14.47
CA ILE A 137 -19.41 -3.94 -15.35
C ILE A 137 -19.32 -5.44 -15.09
N LYS A 138 -19.47 -6.25 -16.14
CA LYS A 138 -19.19 -7.68 -16.13
C LYS A 138 -17.97 -7.94 -16.98
N PHE A 139 -17.09 -8.82 -16.52
CA PHE A 139 -15.89 -9.19 -17.25
C PHE A 139 -15.42 -10.60 -16.86
N LYS A 140 -14.48 -11.14 -17.62
CA LYS A 140 -13.74 -12.35 -17.29
C LYS A 140 -12.31 -12.03 -16.90
N HIS A 141 -11.83 -12.73 -15.89
CA HIS A 141 -10.43 -12.77 -15.53
C HIS A 141 -10.07 -14.21 -15.17
N ASN A 142 -9.01 -14.78 -15.76
CA ASN A 142 -8.58 -16.16 -15.51
C ASN A 142 -9.72 -17.20 -15.67
N ASN A 143 -10.54 -17.06 -16.72
CA ASN A 143 -11.73 -17.89 -17.00
C ASN A 143 -12.86 -17.83 -15.96
N LYS A 144 -12.78 -16.94 -14.96
CA LYS A 144 -13.86 -16.68 -14.00
C LYS A 144 -14.62 -15.42 -14.39
N GLU A 145 -15.93 -15.44 -14.19
CA GLU A 145 -16.81 -14.30 -14.41
C GLU A 145 -16.92 -13.45 -13.15
N TYR A 146 -16.78 -12.14 -13.31
CA TYR A 146 -16.92 -11.14 -12.26
C TYR A 146 -17.99 -10.12 -12.66
N SER A 147 -18.65 -9.55 -11.66
CA SER A 147 -19.61 -8.46 -11.84
C SER A 147 -19.35 -7.42 -10.76
N TRP A 148 -19.07 -6.20 -11.19
CA TRP A 148 -18.94 -5.01 -10.37
C TRP A 148 -20.14 -4.11 -10.58
N GLU A 149 -20.57 -3.49 -9.49
CA GLU A 149 -21.67 -2.53 -9.47
C GLU A 149 -21.29 -1.47 -8.45
N PHE A 150 -21.32 -0.21 -8.86
CA PHE A 150 -20.88 0.92 -8.04
C PHE A 150 -21.54 2.23 -8.49
N GLN A 151 -21.57 3.21 -7.61
CA GLN A 151 -22.17 4.52 -7.92
C GLN A 151 -21.16 5.47 -8.59
N GLN A 152 -21.65 6.20 -9.59
CA GLN A 152 -21.02 7.36 -10.21
C GLN A 152 -21.78 8.62 -9.79
N GLU A 153 -21.36 9.22 -8.69
CA GLU A 153 -21.92 10.48 -8.20
C GLU A 153 -20.97 11.61 -8.60
N SER A 154 -21.24 12.34 -9.69
CA SER A 154 -20.43 13.44 -10.31
C SER A 154 -19.55 13.03 -11.51
N ASP A 155 -18.57 13.86 -11.85
CA ASP A 155 -17.52 13.68 -12.86
C ASP A 155 -16.17 13.21 -12.25
N SER A 156 -16.17 12.90 -10.95
CA SER A 156 -15.03 12.33 -10.25
C SER A 156 -14.95 10.81 -10.32
N LEU A 157 -13.73 10.28 -10.21
CA LEU A 157 -13.51 8.83 -10.18
C LEU A 157 -14.15 8.20 -8.93
N SER A 158 -14.94 7.16 -9.14
CA SER A 158 -15.61 6.43 -8.04
C SER A 158 -14.59 5.73 -7.15
N GLU A 159 -14.61 6.07 -5.87
CA GLU A 159 -13.79 5.40 -4.85
C GLU A 159 -14.12 3.91 -4.74
N GLU A 160 -15.40 3.54 -4.93
CA GLU A 160 -15.84 2.15 -4.91
C GLU A 160 -15.25 1.36 -6.09
N PHE A 161 -15.20 1.97 -7.28
CA PHE A 161 -14.50 1.37 -8.42
C PHE A 161 -13.01 1.14 -8.13
N LEU A 162 -12.32 2.14 -7.57
CA LEU A 162 -10.90 2.01 -7.21
C LEU A 162 -10.68 0.89 -6.18
N TYR A 163 -11.54 0.82 -5.17
CA TYR A 163 -11.51 -0.26 -4.19
C TYR A 163 -11.69 -1.63 -4.87
N LEU A 164 -12.66 -1.78 -5.78
CA LEU A 164 -12.88 -3.03 -6.51
C LEU A 164 -11.67 -3.44 -7.36
N VAL A 165 -11.01 -2.48 -8.02
CA VAL A 165 -9.76 -2.72 -8.78
C VAL A 165 -8.65 -3.20 -7.86
N MET A 166 -8.43 -2.52 -6.72
CA MET A 166 -7.39 -2.87 -5.77
C MET A 166 -7.65 -4.23 -5.13
N GLU A 167 -8.86 -4.49 -4.65
CA GLU A 167 -9.24 -5.78 -4.08
C GLU A 167 -9.08 -6.93 -5.08
N HIS A 168 -9.52 -6.75 -6.32
CA HIS A 168 -9.37 -7.77 -7.35
C HIS A 168 -7.89 -8.07 -7.63
N SER A 169 -7.03 -7.06 -7.59
CA SER A 169 -5.59 -7.26 -7.78
C SER A 169 -4.93 -8.07 -6.65
N LYS A 170 -5.53 -8.13 -5.46
CA LYS A 170 -5.04 -8.98 -4.36
C LYS A 170 -5.09 -10.47 -4.71
N GLU A 171 -5.98 -10.88 -5.62
CA GLU A 171 -6.07 -12.27 -6.13
C GLU A 171 -4.93 -12.65 -7.08
N CYS A 172 -4.19 -11.67 -7.62
CA CYS A 172 -3.12 -11.92 -8.60
C CYS A 172 -1.81 -12.32 -7.90
N GLU A 173 -1.24 -13.48 -8.24
CA GLU A 173 0.00 -13.98 -7.62
C GLU A 173 1.23 -13.14 -7.96
N ALA A 174 1.26 -12.49 -9.13
CA ALA A 174 2.42 -11.75 -9.59
C ALA A 174 2.60 -10.41 -8.87
N GLY A 175 1.51 -9.77 -8.47
CA GLY A 175 1.53 -8.43 -7.91
C GLY A 175 0.14 -7.87 -7.67
N GLU A 176 0.09 -6.68 -7.11
CA GLU A 176 -1.17 -5.98 -6.84
C GLU A 176 -1.03 -4.48 -6.97
N PHE A 177 -2.17 -3.81 -7.07
CA PHE A 177 -2.27 -2.36 -7.08
C PHE A 177 -2.29 -1.82 -5.66
N ILE A 178 -1.46 -0.80 -5.41
CA ILE A 178 -1.38 -0.07 -4.14
C ILE A 178 -1.61 1.42 -4.38
N ASN A 179 -2.18 2.11 -3.40
CA ASN A 179 -2.22 3.57 -3.42
C ASN A 179 -0.81 4.11 -3.14
N LEU A 180 -0.30 4.93 -4.05
CA LEU A 180 1.03 5.53 -3.94
C LEU A 180 1.05 6.84 -3.15
N MET A 181 -0.08 7.25 -2.55
CA MET A 181 -0.22 8.37 -1.62
C MET A 181 0.28 9.71 -2.18
N ASP A 182 -0.02 9.99 -3.46
CA ASP A 182 0.33 11.27 -4.07
C ASP A 182 -0.60 12.37 -3.53
N ASP A 183 -0.02 13.50 -3.10
CA ASP A 183 -0.75 14.53 -2.35
C ASP A 183 -1.77 15.29 -3.22
N ASP A 184 -1.53 15.34 -4.54
CA ASP A 184 -2.29 16.16 -5.47
C ASP A 184 -3.21 15.34 -6.40
N THR A 185 -3.06 14.00 -6.42
CA THR A 185 -3.78 13.14 -7.37
C THR A 185 -4.02 11.74 -6.83
N ILE A 186 -5.00 11.05 -7.40
CA ILE A 186 -5.14 9.61 -7.20
C ILE A 186 -4.07 8.92 -8.04
N MET A 187 -3.10 8.30 -7.36
CA MET A 187 -2.01 7.58 -8.00
C MET A 187 -1.94 6.14 -7.50
N ILE A 188 -2.19 5.20 -8.40
CA ILE A 188 -2.22 3.76 -8.09
C ILE A 188 -1.08 3.07 -8.84
N GLY A 189 -0.23 2.34 -8.13
CA GLY A 189 0.93 1.64 -8.67
C GLY A 189 0.80 0.13 -8.60
N PHE A 190 1.23 -0.58 -9.64
CA PHE A 190 1.39 -2.03 -9.59
C PHE A 190 2.76 -2.40 -9.06
N VAL A 191 2.80 -3.22 -8.00
CA VAL A 191 4.04 -3.72 -7.39
C VAL A 191 4.02 -5.25 -7.30
N PRO A 192 5.19 -5.92 -7.31
CA PRO A 192 5.27 -7.36 -7.10
C PRO A 192 4.67 -7.78 -5.75
N LYS A 193 4.08 -8.98 -5.69
CA LYS A 193 3.34 -9.46 -4.51
C LYS A 193 4.20 -9.50 -3.24
N GLU A 194 5.49 -9.80 -3.38
CA GLU A 194 6.41 -9.79 -2.24
C GLU A 194 6.64 -8.38 -1.68
N ILE A 195 6.66 -7.35 -2.55
CA ILE A 195 6.81 -5.96 -2.12
C ILE A 195 5.57 -5.51 -1.38
N SER A 196 4.39 -5.73 -1.94
CA SER A 196 3.15 -5.32 -1.31
C SER A 196 2.90 -6.06 0.01
N SER A 197 3.25 -7.35 0.07
CA SER A 197 3.21 -8.12 1.33
C SER A 197 4.10 -7.50 2.40
N LEU A 198 5.30 -7.04 2.04
CA LEU A 198 6.18 -6.34 2.99
C LEU A 198 5.60 -4.98 3.40
N LEU A 199 5.01 -4.23 2.48
CA LEU A 199 4.37 -2.95 2.78
C LEU A 199 3.21 -3.13 3.78
N TYR A 200 2.34 -4.13 3.56
CA TYR A 200 1.27 -4.48 4.50
C TYR A 200 1.78 -4.97 5.85
N GLN A 201 2.78 -5.87 5.87
CA GLN A 201 3.35 -6.42 7.10
C GLN A 201 3.97 -5.35 8.00
N ASN A 202 4.44 -4.24 7.42
CA ASN A 202 5.05 -3.13 8.13
C ASN A 202 4.13 -1.91 8.24
N GLU A 203 2.84 -2.08 7.96
CA GLU A 203 1.79 -1.05 8.12
C GLU A 203 2.02 0.24 7.32
N PHE A 204 2.79 0.18 6.23
CA PHE A 204 2.99 1.31 5.30
C PHE A 204 1.81 1.50 4.33
N ILE A 205 0.97 0.49 4.17
CA ILE A 205 -0.29 0.53 3.43
C ILE A 205 -1.34 -0.31 4.17
N TYR A 206 -2.63 -0.01 3.94
CA TYR A 206 -3.77 -0.61 4.65
C TYR A 206 -4.76 -1.32 3.71
#